data_AF-A0A7C2YU36-F1
#
_entry.id   AF-A0A7C2YU36-F1
#
_cell.length_a   1.000
_cell.length_b   1.000
_cell.length_c   1.000
_cell.angle_alpha   90.00
_cell.angle_beta   90.00
_cell.angle_gamma   90.00
#
_symmetry.space_group_name_H-M   'P 1'
#
loop_
_entity.id
_entity.type
_entity.pdbx_description
1 polymer ?
#
loop_
_entity_poly.entity_id
_entity_poly.type
_entity_poly.pdbx_seq_one_letter_code
_entity_poly.pdbx_strand_id
1 'polypeptide(L)'
;MSSAVLGIDIRPDGGFSYVVMGSDGSIIDGGNVDAGELIRVIKRFKPSVLAVDNIRELLELGGRFLKRMGKLPTIPQIIQVTRLSDGSEVRMEDLVKRYLGVNVSVLMPEQTAKYAAELALRNVGSIVKLFENETKIVVKALISTKQGGQSRRRFERNMAIRIRHIVKDV
;
A
#
# COMPACT_ATOMS: atom_id res chain seq x y z
N MET A 1 -6.77 1.00 22.44
CA MET A 1 -7.29 1.35 21.10
C MET A 1 -7.79 0.06 20.49
N SER A 2 -9.08 -0.02 20.13
CA SER A 2 -9.61 -1.20 19.46
C SER A 2 -8.96 -1.31 18.08
N SER A 3 -8.15 -2.35 17.87
CA SER A 3 -7.43 -2.56 16.62
C SER A 3 -8.37 -3.26 15.65
N ALA A 4 -8.95 -2.52 14.70
CA ALA A 4 -9.79 -3.11 13.68
C ALA A 4 -8.93 -3.66 12.53
N VAL A 5 -9.39 -4.77 11.94
CA VAL A 5 -8.80 -5.37 10.74
C VAL A 5 -9.77 -5.14 9.58
N LEU A 6 -9.26 -4.65 8.46
CA LEU A 6 -10.01 -4.45 7.24
C LEU A 6 -9.58 -5.49 6.22
N GLY A 7 -10.47 -6.39 5.81
CA GLY A 7 -10.25 -7.27 4.67
C GLY A 7 -10.89 -6.68 3.42
N ILE A 8 -10.22 -6.81 2.28
CA ILE A 8 -10.73 -6.35 0.98
C ILE A 8 -10.52 -7.41 -0.11
N ASP A 9 -11.35 -7.32 -1.14
CA ASP A 9 -11.15 -8.01 -2.41
C ASP A 9 -11.59 -7.09 -3.57
N ILE A 10 -11.06 -7.32 -4.77
CA ILE A 10 -11.41 -6.56 -5.96
C ILE A 10 -12.51 -7.30 -6.71
N ARG A 11 -13.53 -6.54 -7.13
CA ARG A 11 -14.64 -7.07 -7.90
C ARG A 11 -14.35 -6.96 -9.40
N PRO A 12 -14.99 -7.79 -10.25
CA PRO A 12 -14.81 -7.74 -11.70
C PRO A 12 -15.14 -6.39 -12.35
N ASP A 13 -15.96 -5.56 -11.70
CA ASP A 13 -16.32 -4.22 -12.16
C ASP A 13 -15.28 -3.13 -11.77
N GLY A 14 -14.18 -3.53 -11.11
CA GLY A 14 -13.14 -2.64 -10.59
C GLY A 14 -13.51 -1.93 -9.28
N GLY A 15 -14.65 -2.29 -8.68
CA GLY A 15 -15.00 -1.93 -7.30
C GLY A 15 -14.32 -2.83 -6.27
N PHE A 16 -14.62 -2.60 -5.00
CA PHE A 16 -14.06 -3.36 -3.88
C PHE A 16 -15.17 -3.94 -3.01
N SER A 17 -15.01 -5.18 -2.61
CA SER A 17 -15.72 -5.76 -1.46
C SER A 17 -14.87 -5.55 -0.22
N TYR A 18 -15.47 -5.23 0.91
CA TYR A 18 -14.74 -5.04 2.16
C TYR A 18 -15.49 -5.55 3.39
N VAL A 19 -14.73 -5.91 4.42
CA VAL A 19 -15.24 -6.24 5.75
C VAL A 19 -14.32 -5.63 6.80
N VAL A 20 -14.91 -4.91 7.75
CA VAL A 20 -14.22 -4.40 8.95
C VAL A 20 -14.56 -5.32 10.11
N MET A 21 -13.55 -5.89 10.73
CA MET A 21 -13.70 -6.78 11.88
C MET A 21 -13.03 -6.17 13.11
N GLY A 22 -13.69 -6.28 14.25
CA GLY A 22 -13.13 -5.93 15.55
C GLY A 22 -12.09 -6.93 16.01
N SER A 23 -11.31 -6.55 17.01
CA SER A 23 -10.31 -7.44 17.65
C SER A 23 -10.92 -8.67 18.32
N ASP A 24 -12.21 -8.64 18.60
CA ASP A 24 -12.99 -9.76 19.17
C ASP A 24 -13.55 -10.71 18.09
N GLY A 25 -13.28 -10.43 16.80
CA GLY A 25 -13.82 -11.19 15.67
C GLY A 25 -15.24 -10.78 15.24
N SER A 26 -15.83 -9.76 15.87
CA SER A 26 -17.14 -9.24 15.46
C SER A 26 -17.04 -8.47 14.15
N ILE A 27 -18.02 -8.65 13.24
CA ILE A 27 -18.12 -7.84 12.03
C ILE A 27 -18.73 -6.49 12.41
N ILE A 28 -17.98 -5.41 12.19
CA ILE A 28 -18.38 -4.03 12.51
C ILE A 28 -19.09 -3.38 11.33
N ASP A 29 -18.56 -3.60 10.12
CA ASP A 29 -19.09 -3.02 8.88
C ASP A 29 -18.65 -3.89 7.70
N GLY A 30 -19.33 -3.75 6.56
CA GLY A 30 -18.97 -4.44 5.34
C GLY A 30 -19.89 -4.12 4.20
N GLY A 31 -19.40 -4.34 2.98
CA GLY A 31 -20.18 -4.12 1.77
C GLY A 31 -19.32 -3.90 0.55
N ASN A 32 -19.92 -3.25 -0.43
CA ASN A 32 -19.35 -3.05 -1.75
C ASN A 32 -19.23 -1.55 -2.05
N VAL A 33 -18.04 -1.11 -2.44
CA VAL A 33 -17.68 0.31 -2.53
C VAL A 33 -16.72 0.59 -3.67
N ASP A 34 -16.66 1.83 -4.12
CA ASP A 34 -15.60 2.28 -5.00
C ASP A 34 -14.29 2.60 -4.24
N ALA A 35 -13.22 2.88 -4.99
CA ALA A 35 -11.92 3.23 -4.41
C ALA A 35 -11.94 4.48 -3.50
N GLY A 36 -12.84 5.44 -3.74
CA GLY A 36 -12.97 6.64 -2.92
C GLY A 36 -13.72 6.40 -1.63
N GLU A 37 -14.78 5.62 -1.70
CA GLU A 37 -15.57 5.16 -0.56
C GLU A 37 -14.75 4.26 0.36
N LEU A 38 -13.95 3.34 -0.19
CA LEU A 38 -13.03 2.52 0.60
C LEU A 38 -12.03 3.37 1.41
N ILE A 39 -11.55 4.48 0.83
CA ILE A 39 -10.71 5.44 1.58
C ILE A 39 -11.49 6.13 2.71
N ARG A 40 -12.80 6.38 2.54
CA ARG A 40 -13.65 6.90 3.62
C ARG A 40 -13.84 5.85 4.72
N VAL A 41 -13.98 4.58 4.38
CA VAL A 41 -14.01 3.45 5.33
C VAL A 41 -12.72 3.42 6.15
N ILE A 42 -11.55 3.44 5.50
CA ILE A 42 -10.25 3.45 6.19
C ILE A 42 -10.13 4.65 7.14
N LYS A 43 -10.55 5.84 6.71
CA LYS A 43 -10.52 7.05 7.58
C LYS A 43 -11.47 6.96 8.78
N ARG A 44 -12.61 6.32 8.60
CA ARG A 44 -13.65 6.17 9.63
C ARG A 44 -13.22 5.18 10.71
N PHE A 45 -12.80 3.99 10.30
CA PHE A 45 -12.48 2.89 11.23
C PHE A 45 -11.03 2.85 11.65
N LYS A 46 -10.12 3.53 10.92
CA LYS A 46 -8.67 3.56 11.18
C LYS A 46 -8.11 2.17 11.49
N PRO A 47 -8.30 1.18 10.58
CA PRO A 47 -7.84 -0.17 10.81
C PRO A 47 -6.33 -0.19 10.99
N SER A 48 -5.83 -1.07 11.86
CA SER A 48 -4.39 -1.29 12.01
C SER A 48 -3.83 -2.14 10.88
N VAL A 49 -4.67 -3.04 10.34
CA VAL A 49 -4.29 -4.01 9.32
C VAL A 49 -5.26 -3.93 8.14
N LEU A 50 -4.70 -3.96 6.93
CA LEU A 50 -5.40 -4.18 5.67
C LEU A 50 -5.01 -5.57 5.15
N ALA A 51 -5.96 -6.51 5.17
CA ALA A 51 -5.78 -7.86 4.71
C ALA A 51 -6.24 -8.02 3.26
N VAL A 52 -5.41 -8.67 2.44
CA VAL A 52 -5.68 -8.97 1.03
C VAL A 52 -5.31 -10.42 0.73
N ASP A 53 -5.97 -11.02 -0.24
CA ASP A 53 -5.61 -12.34 -0.77
C ASP A 53 -4.48 -12.24 -1.80
N ASN A 54 -4.49 -11.24 -2.69
CA ASN A 54 -3.52 -11.06 -3.74
C ASN A 54 -3.11 -9.59 -3.90
N ILE A 55 -1.88 -9.28 -3.50
CA ILE A 55 -1.35 -7.91 -3.62
C ILE A 55 -1.16 -7.47 -5.08
N ARG A 56 -0.92 -8.41 -6.01
CA ARG A 56 -0.69 -8.07 -7.42
C ARG A 56 -1.93 -7.47 -8.04
N GLU A 57 -3.10 -8.01 -7.72
CA GLU A 57 -4.38 -7.47 -8.19
C GLU A 57 -4.61 -6.06 -7.67
N LEU A 58 -4.27 -5.81 -6.39
CA LEU A 58 -4.33 -4.47 -5.82
C LEU A 58 -3.40 -3.47 -6.53
N LEU A 59 -2.23 -3.91 -6.96
CA LEU A 59 -1.28 -3.08 -7.71
C LEU A 59 -1.75 -2.79 -9.14
N GLU A 60 -2.31 -3.80 -9.82
CA GLU A 60 -2.72 -3.72 -11.22
C GLU A 60 -4.06 -2.98 -11.40
N LEU A 61 -5.06 -3.28 -10.57
CA LEU A 61 -6.43 -2.76 -10.70
C LEU A 61 -6.74 -1.68 -9.66
N GLY A 62 -6.05 -1.71 -8.51
CA GLY A 62 -6.26 -0.80 -7.38
C GLY A 62 -5.43 0.48 -7.39
N GLY A 63 -4.77 0.84 -8.50
CA GLY A 63 -3.82 1.98 -8.53
C GLY A 63 -4.40 3.32 -8.03
N ARG A 64 -5.67 3.62 -8.31
CA ARG A 64 -6.36 4.83 -7.78
C ARG A 64 -6.51 4.77 -6.26
N PHE A 65 -6.84 3.61 -5.72
CA PHE A 65 -6.95 3.37 -4.28
C PHE A 65 -5.58 3.53 -3.62
N LEU A 66 -4.55 2.85 -4.13
CA LEU A 66 -3.18 2.92 -3.59
C LEU A 66 -2.62 4.34 -3.55
N LYS A 67 -2.80 5.12 -4.63
CA LYS A 67 -2.37 6.52 -4.68
C LYS A 67 -3.06 7.41 -3.64
N ARG A 68 -4.32 7.11 -3.29
CA ARG A 68 -5.06 7.83 -2.25
C ARG A 68 -4.66 7.33 -0.86
N MET A 69 -4.44 6.03 -0.70
CA MET A 69 -4.01 5.41 0.55
C MET A 69 -2.62 5.94 0.97
N GLY A 70 -1.68 6.08 0.03
CA GLY A 70 -0.35 6.65 0.30
C GLY A 70 -0.35 8.12 0.73
N LYS A 71 -1.49 8.82 0.67
CA LYS A 71 -1.66 10.19 1.18
C LYS A 71 -2.33 10.25 2.55
N LEU A 72 -2.70 9.11 3.13
CA LEU A 72 -3.28 9.05 4.46
C LEU A 72 -2.19 9.34 5.52
N PRO A 73 -2.54 10.02 6.62
CA PRO A 73 -1.59 10.30 7.70
C PRO A 73 -1.13 9.02 8.42
N THR A 74 -1.95 7.97 8.38
CA THR A 74 -1.64 6.66 8.93
C THR A 74 -2.07 5.63 7.90
N ILE A 75 -1.11 4.80 7.48
CA ILE A 75 -1.33 3.74 6.50
C ILE A 75 -1.44 2.43 7.30
N PRO A 76 -2.50 1.63 7.11
CA PRO A 76 -2.60 0.34 7.76
C PRO A 76 -1.46 -0.58 7.30
N GLN A 77 -1.03 -1.48 8.18
CA GLN A 77 -0.11 -2.53 7.81
C GLN A 77 -0.80 -3.50 6.84
N ILE A 78 -0.16 -3.80 5.72
CA ILE A 78 -0.78 -4.64 4.69
C ILE A 78 -0.32 -6.07 4.90
N ILE A 79 -1.26 -7.00 4.97
CA ILE A 79 -1.00 -8.43 5.12
C ILE A 79 -1.59 -9.14 3.91
N GLN A 80 -0.75 -9.89 3.20
CA GLN A 80 -1.21 -10.86 2.21
C GLN A 80 -1.45 -12.20 2.91
N VAL A 81 -2.71 -12.59 3.08
CA VAL A 81 -3.08 -13.76 3.88
C VAL A 81 -2.66 -15.08 3.21
N THR A 82 -2.60 -15.09 1.87
CA THR A 82 -2.21 -16.25 1.06
C THR A 82 -0.71 -16.56 1.09
N ARG A 83 0.12 -15.64 1.59
CA ARG A 83 1.57 -15.79 1.64
C ARG A 83 2.02 -16.14 3.05
N LEU A 84 2.48 -17.37 3.26
CA LEU A 84 2.94 -17.84 4.57
C LEU A 84 4.35 -17.32 4.92
N SER A 85 4.71 -17.43 6.19
CA SER A 85 5.98 -16.94 6.73
C SER A 85 7.23 -17.60 6.13
N ASP A 86 7.09 -18.80 5.57
CA ASP A 86 8.16 -19.52 4.85
C ASP A 86 8.30 -19.05 3.38
N GLY A 87 7.48 -18.08 2.97
CA GLY A 87 7.47 -17.52 1.62
C GLY A 87 6.62 -18.31 0.63
N SER A 88 6.00 -19.42 1.02
CA SER A 88 5.09 -20.17 0.17
C SER A 88 3.76 -19.45 -0.01
N GLU A 89 3.13 -19.63 -1.18
CA GLU A 89 1.79 -19.15 -1.45
C GLU A 89 0.81 -20.33 -1.39
N VAL A 90 -0.26 -20.16 -0.61
CA VAL A 90 -1.30 -21.16 -0.39
C VAL A 90 -2.63 -20.55 -0.83
N ARG A 91 -3.48 -21.37 -1.46
CA ARG A 91 -4.79 -20.94 -1.91
C ARG A 91 -5.65 -20.49 -0.73
N MET A 92 -6.47 -19.47 -0.97
CA MET A 92 -7.33 -18.89 0.04
C MET A 92 -8.28 -19.93 0.65
N GLU A 93 -8.84 -20.81 -0.16
CA GLU A 93 -9.76 -21.88 0.23
C GLU A 93 -9.10 -22.88 1.19
N ASP A 94 -7.84 -23.24 0.91
CA ASP A 94 -7.07 -24.16 1.76
C ASP A 94 -6.76 -23.54 3.12
N LEU A 95 -6.47 -22.22 3.15
CA LEU A 95 -6.28 -21.49 4.39
C LEU A 95 -7.57 -21.36 5.20
N VAL A 96 -8.69 -21.04 4.53
CA VAL A 96 -10.01 -20.99 5.16
C VAL A 96 -10.38 -22.33 5.78
N LYS A 97 -10.17 -23.42 5.04
CA LYS A 97 -10.39 -24.77 5.55
C LYS A 97 -9.49 -25.08 6.75
N ARG A 98 -8.19 -24.79 6.64
CA ARG A 98 -7.19 -25.11 7.66
C ARG A 98 -7.37 -24.33 8.96
N TYR A 99 -7.65 -23.03 8.87
CA TYR A 99 -7.66 -22.14 10.04
C TYR A 99 -9.06 -21.84 10.56
N LEU A 100 -10.09 -21.89 9.70
CA LEU A 100 -11.47 -21.55 10.06
C LEU A 100 -12.39 -22.79 10.09
N GLY A 101 -11.95 -23.92 9.54
CA GLY A 101 -12.75 -25.16 9.51
C GLY A 101 -13.89 -25.13 8.50
N VAL A 102 -13.91 -24.16 7.58
CA VAL A 102 -14.98 -23.98 6.59
C VAL A 102 -14.54 -24.57 5.25
N ASN A 103 -15.34 -25.48 4.68
CA ASN A 103 -15.10 -25.97 3.33
C ASN A 103 -15.78 -25.04 2.31
N VAL A 104 -14.97 -24.37 1.49
CA VAL A 104 -15.40 -23.49 0.40
C VAL A 104 -14.77 -23.98 -0.90
N SER A 105 -15.50 -23.89 -2.00
CA SER A 105 -15.02 -24.28 -3.34
C SER A 105 -14.68 -23.07 -4.21
N VAL A 106 -15.57 -22.07 -4.22
CA VAL A 106 -15.40 -20.81 -4.94
C VAL A 106 -15.78 -19.69 -3.98
N LEU A 107 -14.90 -18.71 -3.84
CA LEU A 107 -15.13 -17.55 -2.99
C LEU A 107 -15.66 -16.38 -3.82
N MET A 108 -16.80 -15.85 -3.40
CA MET A 108 -17.28 -14.56 -3.89
C MET A 108 -16.45 -13.43 -3.25
N PRO A 109 -16.30 -12.26 -3.89
CA PRO A 109 -15.45 -11.20 -3.36
C PRO A 109 -15.77 -10.75 -1.93
N GLU A 110 -17.05 -10.74 -1.54
CA GLU A 110 -17.48 -10.46 -0.18
C GLU A 110 -16.99 -11.52 0.83
N GLN A 111 -16.96 -12.79 0.41
CA GLN A 111 -16.43 -13.88 1.22
C GLN A 111 -14.91 -13.82 1.31
N THR A 112 -14.23 -13.52 0.21
CA THR A 112 -12.77 -13.30 0.20
C THR A 112 -12.39 -12.19 1.16
N ALA A 113 -13.06 -11.03 1.10
CA ALA A 113 -12.84 -9.91 2.01
C ALA A 113 -13.07 -10.31 3.48
N LYS A 114 -14.16 -11.02 3.78
CA LYS A 114 -14.44 -11.52 5.13
C LYS A 114 -13.33 -12.44 5.64
N TYR A 115 -13.00 -13.47 4.87
CA TYR A 115 -12.03 -14.47 5.30
C TYR A 115 -10.61 -13.91 5.36
N ALA A 116 -10.26 -12.94 4.51
CA ALA A 116 -8.99 -12.24 4.61
C ALA A 116 -8.88 -11.49 5.94
N ALA A 117 -9.93 -10.79 6.37
CA ALA A 117 -9.96 -10.13 7.68
C ALA A 117 -9.82 -11.15 8.83
N GLU A 118 -10.56 -12.26 8.78
CA GLU A 118 -10.54 -13.28 9.83
C GLU A 118 -9.19 -14.02 9.93
N LEU A 119 -8.58 -14.35 8.79
CA LEU A 119 -7.24 -14.94 8.73
C LEU A 119 -6.18 -13.97 9.28
N ALA A 120 -6.26 -12.69 8.93
CA ALA A 120 -5.33 -11.68 9.44
C ALA A 120 -5.46 -11.47 10.96
N LEU A 121 -6.68 -11.52 11.52
CA LEU A 121 -6.87 -11.50 12.99
C LEU A 121 -6.21 -12.69 13.69
N ARG A 122 -6.12 -13.83 13.00
CA ARG A 122 -5.42 -15.04 13.49
C ARG A 122 -3.92 -15.02 13.20
N ASN A 123 -3.37 -13.88 12.77
CA ASN A 123 -1.97 -13.70 12.39
C ASN A 123 -1.52 -14.62 11.24
N VAL A 124 -2.44 -14.97 10.32
CA VAL A 124 -2.12 -15.73 9.11
C VAL A 124 -1.78 -14.76 7.99
N GLY A 125 -0.66 -15.03 7.31
CA GLY A 125 -0.17 -14.26 6.19
C GLY A 125 1.18 -13.60 6.45
N SER A 126 1.62 -12.81 5.47
CA SER A 126 2.88 -12.10 5.51
C SER A 126 2.68 -10.62 5.26
N ILE A 127 3.50 -9.81 5.93
CA ILE A 127 3.48 -8.37 5.80
C ILE A 127 4.02 -7.99 4.41
N VAL A 128 3.28 -7.14 3.69
CA VAL A 128 3.70 -6.61 2.40
C VAL A 128 3.98 -5.11 2.53
N LYS A 129 5.21 -4.73 2.22
CA LYS A 129 5.63 -3.32 2.27
C LYS A 129 5.37 -2.66 0.90
N LEU A 130 4.23 -1.99 0.77
CA LEU A 130 3.86 -1.29 -0.47
C LEU A 130 4.49 0.09 -0.63
N PHE A 131 4.76 0.76 0.48
CA PHE A 131 5.35 2.10 0.49
C PHE A 131 6.74 2.01 1.09
N GLU A 132 7.74 2.37 0.29
CA GLU A 132 9.08 2.62 0.78
C GLU A 132 9.22 4.11 1.10
N ASN A 133 10.09 4.41 2.07
CA ASN A 133 10.44 5.79 2.36
C ASN A 133 11.25 6.34 1.19
N GLU A 134 10.66 7.24 0.40
CA GLU A 134 11.39 7.96 -0.64
C GLU A 134 12.08 9.19 -0.04
N THR A 135 13.40 9.31 -0.22
CA THR A 135 14.12 10.57 0.07
C THR A 135 14.30 11.34 -1.23
N LYS A 136 13.51 12.40 -1.41
CA LYS A 136 13.62 13.28 -2.59
C LYS A 136 14.70 14.33 -2.38
N ILE A 137 15.86 14.14 -3.00
CA ILE A 137 16.94 15.15 -3.02
C ILE A 137 16.71 16.08 -4.22
N VAL A 138 16.28 17.32 -3.96
CA VAL A 138 16.11 18.34 -5.01
C VAL A 138 17.38 19.19 -5.08
N VAL A 139 18.24 18.92 -6.07
CA VAL A 139 19.40 19.76 -6.36
C VAL A 139 19.00 20.83 -7.38
N LYS A 140 19.09 22.10 -6.97
CA LYS A 140 18.88 23.25 -7.87
C LYS A 140 20.19 24.02 -7.98
N ALA A 141 20.52 24.49 -9.19
CA ALA A 141 21.62 25.44 -9.35
C ALA A 141 21.29 26.73 -8.58
N LEU A 142 22.15 27.11 -7.64
CA LEU A 142 22.02 28.35 -6.86
C LEU A 142 22.14 29.60 -7.77
N ILE A 143 22.85 29.47 -8.90
CA ILE A 143 23.16 30.58 -9.79
C ILE A 143 22.73 30.24 -11.22
N SER A 144 22.00 31.16 -11.86
CA SER A 144 21.60 31.07 -13.26
C SER A 144 22.75 31.52 -14.17
N THR A 145 23.10 30.72 -15.18
CA THR A 145 24.06 31.12 -16.23
C THR A 145 23.42 31.95 -17.35
N LYS A 146 22.15 32.36 -17.22
CA LYS A 146 21.38 32.90 -18.35
C LYS A 146 21.53 34.39 -18.63
N GLN A 147 22.12 35.22 -17.75
CA GLN A 147 22.32 36.64 -18.11
C GLN A 147 23.57 36.82 -18.99
N GLY A 148 23.35 37.39 -20.18
CA GLY A 148 24.38 37.64 -21.20
C GLY A 148 25.25 38.86 -20.90
N GLY A 149 26.42 38.91 -21.54
CA GLY A 149 27.39 40.00 -21.44
C GLY A 149 28.79 39.56 -21.90
N GLN A 150 29.71 40.52 -22.09
CA GLN A 150 31.08 40.23 -22.56
C GLN A 150 31.89 39.35 -21.60
N SER A 151 31.52 39.29 -20.32
CA SER A 151 32.18 38.48 -19.28
C SER A 151 31.62 37.06 -19.11
N ARG A 152 30.63 36.65 -19.91
CA ARG A 152 29.92 35.36 -19.76
C ARG A 152 30.86 34.15 -19.79
N ARG A 153 31.75 34.06 -20.78
CA ARG A 153 32.72 32.96 -20.89
C ARG A 153 33.64 32.86 -19.67
N ARG A 154 33.98 34.00 -19.05
CA ARG A 154 34.80 34.04 -17.83
C ARG A 154 34.01 33.51 -16.63
N PHE A 155 32.73 33.87 -16.52
CA PHE A 155 31.84 33.39 -15.46
C PHE A 155 31.58 31.88 -15.55
N GLU A 156 31.21 31.38 -16.74
CA GLU A 156 31.00 29.94 -16.99
C GLU A 156 32.26 29.12 -16.67
N ARG A 157 33.44 29.60 -17.08
CA ARG A 157 34.72 28.95 -16.79
C ARG A 157 35.05 28.93 -15.31
N ASN A 158 34.86 30.03 -14.59
CA ASN A 158 35.08 30.09 -13.14
C ASN A 158 34.14 29.13 -12.39
N MET A 159 32.89 29.04 -12.84
CA MET A 159 31.91 28.13 -12.26
C MET A 159 32.29 26.66 -12.52
N ALA A 160 32.71 26.32 -13.74
CA ALA A 160 33.21 24.99 -14.08
C ALA A 160 34.44 24.59 -13.26
N ILE A 161 35.36 25.51 -13.02
CA ILE A 161 36.53 25.27 -12.15
C ILE A 161 36.10 25.02 -10.70
N ARG A 162 35.18 25.84 -10.16
CA ARG A 162 34.66 25.65 -8.80
C ARG A 162 33.97 24.30 -8.63
N ILE A 163 33.11 23.91 -9.58
CA ILE A 163 32.47 22.57 -9.57
C ILE A 163 33.55 21.49 -9.57
N ARG A 164 34.56 21.59 -10.45
CA ARG A 164 35.63 20.60 -10.55
C ARG A 164 36.45 20.47 -9.27
N HIS A 165 36.70 21.55 -8.54
CA HIS A 165 37.37 21.50 -7.24
C HIS A 165 36.49 20.83 -6.18
N ILE A 166 35.23 21.25 -6.05
CA ILE A 166 34.32 20.69 -5.05
C ILE A 166 34.10 19.18 -5.28
N VAL A 167 33.99 18.74 -6.54
CA VAL A 167 33.79 17.32 -6.90
C VAL A 167 35.05 16.48 -6.68
N LYS A 168 36.25 17.09 -6.59
CA LYS A 168 37.49 16.34 -6.34
C LYS A 168 37.61 15.84 -4.89
N ASP A 169 36.87 16.47 -3.98
CA ASP A 169 36.90 16.23 -2.54
C ASP A 169 35.68 15.40 -2.06
N VAL A 170 34.87 14.88 -2.99
CA VAL A 170 33.71 13.99 -2.77
C VAL A 170 34.00 12.65 -3.42
#